data_AF-B6XT92-F1
#
_entry.id   AF-B6XT92-F1
#
_cell.length_a   1.000
_cell.length_b   1.000
_cell.length_c   1.000
_cell.angle_alpha   90.00
_cell.angle_beta   90.00
_cell.angle_gamma   90.00
#
_symmetry.space_group_name_H-M   'P 1'
#
loop_
_entity.id
_entity.type
_entity.pdbx_description
1 polymer ?
#
loop_
_entity_poly.entity_id
_entity_poly.type
_entity_poly.pdbx_seq_one_letter_code
_entity_poly.pdbx_strand_id
1 'polypeptide(L)'
;MNGVSDQERQSVMSSGEIQSSQWTRSKRLMVSLPIFIILLGILVSVSNLTASSWNYEPTGQTIETLASDTSVTFDNPSGKTPAEQGDYEVTQRYVTIDAKQPSTGEIQHIKVLIREPKGAGNSRPGVVFMHGAGYGTCDNSFGDMALALSSAGFVTAVPDKPVWSTNDATRDYPGSAAIYDQVINMLRDFDNVDASNVGIYATSESTWISSYLLGRDPDVAFQVLLSPMVYSPRYSLGFLAAQDFALVGAHDGYQSIVRRAFNIDAELFGLTNLDLDTLNPQAYSIPTLVAYGTKDVMTAQVEGTEKIIDMAHKAGNWDVTVRTYPIANHVLRLGDESNNGTPFADAYVDDVISWAVGTTQGLEQTSERVAGTNLYQSIAVPSELRANSGLTIYLVVLHASMVLLLLVIGVLWLIVFVRKIWARAHRRRYVLGLRPVFKNALITLAVATMATFVLFGAGLGEVVMGVVKLAWGGAPAENPGMMYWSWPVIQMVCVVVVWAWSRVFMRLIEEATNRGLAQWPPRKGVIGAIVSGRQPVLASTRFGRVMFWITAVTMLYVLLVFAFWGLFIY
;
A
#
# COMPACT_ATOMS: atom_id res chain seq x y z
N MET A 1 79.23 -17.31 -65.68
CA MET A 1 79.41 -17.66 -64.26
C MET A 1 78.61 -16.67 -63.43
N ASN A 2 77.59 -17.20 -62.74
CA ASN A 2 76.99 -16.79 -61.45
C ASN A 2 76.58 -15.30 -61.29
N GLY A 3 75.31 -14.91 -61.12
CA GLY A 3 74.18 -15.54 -60.44
C GLY A 3 74.21 -15.20 -58.94
N VAL A 4 73.07 -14.72 -58.40
CA VAL A 4 72.70 -14.40 -56.99
C VAL A 4 72.58 -12.87 -56.72
N SER A 5 71.55 -12.30 -56.07
CA SER A 5 70.08 -12.48 -55.99
C SER A 5 69.57 -11.32 -55.12
N ASP A 6 68.40 -10.75 -55.45
CA ASP A 6 67.69 -9.68 -54.73
C ASP A 6 67.20 -10.04 -53.31
N GLN A 7 68.12 -10.34 -52.38
CA GLN A 7 67.77 -10.78 -51.02
C GLN A 7 68.44 -10.00 -49.87
N GLU A 8 68.98 -8.80 -50.10
CA GLU A 8 69.59 -7.96 -49.05
C GLU A 8 69.10 -6.50 -49.02
N ARG A 9 67.80 -6.28 -49.20
CA ARG A 9 67.16 -4.97 -48.93
C ARG A 9 65.82 -5.05 -48.18
N GLN A 10 65.66 -6.07 -47.33
CA GLN A 10 64.52 -6.16 -46.41
C GLN A 10 64.95 -6.71 -45.05
N SER A 11 65.72 -5.94 -44.27
CA SER A 11 65.94 -6.30 -42.86
C SER A 11 66.30 -5.14 -41.93
N VAL A 12 65.71 -3.94 -42.08
CA VAL A 12 65.57 -3.02 -40.93
C VAL A 12 64.31 -2.18 -41.07
N MET A 13 63.12 -2.79 -40.94
CA MET A 13 61.86 -2.09 -40.57
C MET A 13 60.83 -3.11 -40.05
N SER A 14 61.19 -3.89 -39.03
CA SER A 14 60.22 -4.75 -38.33
C SER A 14 60.62 -4.95 -36.87
N SER A 15 60.24 -3.99 -36.04
CA SER A 15 60.04 -4.17 -34.59
C SER A 15 59.49 -2.89 -33.96
N GLY A 16 58.44 -2.34 -34.56
CA GLY A 16 57.53 -1.42 -33.87
C GLY A 16 56.41 -2.19 -33.20
N GLU A 17 56.73 -3.21 -32.37
CA GLU A 17 55.75 -3.72 -31.41
C GLU A 17 55.52 -2.62 -30.37
N ILE A 18 54.52 -1.77 -30.66
CA ILE A 18 53.99 -0.83 -29.69
C ILE A 18 53.36 -1.68 -28.59
N GLN A 19 54.12 -1.92 -27.52
CA GLN A 19 53.58 -2.38 -26.25
C GLN A 19 52.43 -1.45 -25.87
N SER A 20 51.19 -1.94 -25.95
CA SER A 20 50.07 -1.32 -25.26
C SER A 20 50.41 -1.33 -23.78
N SER A 21 50.82 -0.19 -23.21
CA SER A 21 51.09 -0.07 -21.78
C SER A 21 49.79 -0.39 -21.02
N GLN A 22 49.67 -1.62 -20.51
CA GLN A 22 48.56 -1.99 -19.64
C GLN A 22 48.65 -1.13 -18.37
N TRP A 23 47.53 -0.55 -17.95
CA TRP A 23 47.54 0.29 -16.76
C TRP A 23 47.92 -0.54 -15.52
N THR A 24 48.76 0.03 -14.67
CA THR A 24 49.10 -0.56 -13.37
C THR A 24 47.85 -0.69 -12.49
N ARG A 25 47.90 -1.61 -11.50
CA ARG A 25 46.80 -1.77 -10.54
C ARG A 25 46.48 -0.45 -9.81
N SER A 26 47.51 0.33 -9.45
CA SER A 26 47.38 1.65 -8.85
C SER A 26 46.65 2.63 -9.77
N LYS A 27 47.05 2.73 -11.05
CA LYS A 27 46.39 3.61 -12.03
C LYS A 27 44.93 3.23 -12.25
N ARG A 28 44.62 1.93 -12.35
CA ARG A 28 43.23 1.46 -12.44
C ARG A 28 42.41 1.83 -11.21
N LEU A 29 43.00 1.74 -10.01
CA LEU A 29 42.33 2.14 -8.77
C LEU A 29 42.08 3.66 -8.72
N MET A 30 43.10 4.47 -9.06
CA MET A 30 43.01 5.93 -9.11
C MET A 30 41.93 6.46 -10.07
N VAL A 31 41.58 5.70 -11.11
CA VAL A 31 40.49 6.05 -12.03
C VAL A 31 39.15 5.44 -11.59
N SER A 32 39.13 4.22 -11.05
CA SER A 32 37.87 3.58 -10.63
C SER A 32 37.26 4.26 -9.40
N LEU A 33 38.09 4.71 -8.46
CA LEU A 33 37.63 5.28 -7.19
C LEU A 33 36.85 6.60 -7.37
N PRO A 34 37.32 7.60 -8.13
CA PRO A 34 36.53 8.81 -8.40
C PRO A 34 35.21 8.51 -9.12
N ILE A 35 35.21 7.59 -10.09
CA ILE A 35 33.99 7.19 -10.81
C ILE A 35 32.99 6.57 -9.83
N PHE A 36 33.46 5.69 -8.94
CA PHE A 36 32.62 5.08 -7.91
C PHE A 36 32.00 6.13 -7.00
N ILE A 37 32.79 7.08 -6.49
CA ILE A 37 32.31 8.16 -5.60
C ILE A 37 31.26 9.01 -6.31
N ILE A 38 31.48 9.38 -7.58
CA ILE A 38 30.52 10.17 -8.37
C ILE A 38 29.22 9.39 -8.58
N LEU A 39 29.29 8.13 -9.02
CA LEU A 39 28.10 7.30 -9.25
C LEU A 39 27.30 7.08 -7.96
N LEU A 40 27.99 6.75 -6.87
CA LEU A 40 27.35 6.58 -5.58
C LEU A 40 26.73 7.89 -5.10
N GLY A 41 27.44 9.02 -5.22
CA GLY A 41 26.94 10.33 -4.85
C GLY A 41 25.68 10.74 -5.62
N ILE A 42 25.59 10.42 -6.91
CA ILE A 42 24.37 10.64 -7.71
C ILE A 42 23.20 9.80 -7.15
N LEU A 43 23.42 8.51 -6.89
CA LEU A 43 22.37 7.61 -6.41
C LEU A 43 21.90 7.99 -4.99
N VAL A 44 22.83 8.33 -4.10
CA VAL A 44 22.54 8.88 -2.76
C VAL A 44 21.75 10.17 -2.88
N SER A 45 22.11 11.07 -3.80
CA SER A 45 21.39 12.33 -4.01
C SER A 45 19.96 12.07 -4.48
N VAL A 46 19.75 11.16 -5.44
CA VAL A 46 18.40 10.77 -5.90
C VAL A 46 17.59 10.21 -4.73
N SER A 47 18.16 9.33 -3.89
CA SER A 47 17.44 8.80 -2.73
C SER A 47 17.03 9.86 -1.73
N ASN A 48 17.88 10.84 -1.46
CA ASN A 48 17.56 11.94 -0.54
C ASN A 48 16.55 12.92 -1.14
N LEU A 49 16.66 13.26 -2.43
CA LEU A 49 15.73 14.16 -3.12
C LEU A 49 14.32 13.56 -3.28
N THR A 50 14.22 12.23 -3.31
CA THR A 50 12.95 11.50 -3.40
C THR A 50 12.43 11.04 -2.05
N ALA A 51 13.14 11.35 -0.95
CA ALA A 51 12.68 11.02 0.39
C ALA A 51 11.50 11.91 0.78
N SER A 52 10.49 11.30 1.40
CA SER A 52 9.46 12.02 2.14
C SER A 52 9.77 11.93 3.62
N SER A 53 9.77 13.08 4.30
CA SER A 53 9.70 13.10 5.76
C SER A 53 8.37 12.45 6.19
N TRP A 54 8.41 11.77 7.33
CA TRP A 54 7.22 11.34 8.05
C TRP A 54 7.46 11.66 9.51
N ASN A 55 6.51 12.33 10.14
CA ASN A 55 6.57 12.66 11.54
C ASN A 55 5.75 11.64 12.34
N TYR A 56 6.42 10.81 13.14
CA TYR A 56 5.74 9.86 14.01
C TYR A 56 5.31 10.48 15.34
N GLU A 57 5.76 11.70 15.63
CA GLU A 57 5.46 12.37 16.88
C GLU A 57 4.10 13.09 16.83
N PRO A 58 3.32 13.05 17.93
CA PRO A 58 3.65 12.38 19.19
C PRO A 58 3.50 10.85 19.14
N THR A 59 4.45 10.15 19.75
CA THR A 59 4.42 8.69 19.94
C THR A 59 3.82 8.29 21.29
N GLY A 60 3.24 7.09 21.36
CA GLY A 60 2.71 6.52 22.61
C GLY A 60 1.56 7.33 23.21
N GLN A 61 0.67 7.84 22.37
CA GLN A 61 -0.50 8.61 22.78
C GLN A 61 -1.51 7.72 23.52
N THR A 62 -2.19 8.28 24.52
CA THR A 62 -3.25 7.58 25.26
C THR A 62 -4.44 8.48 25.52
N ILE A 63 -5.63 7.87 25.59
CA ILE A 63 -6.81 8.46 26.24
C ILE A 63 -7.15 7.56 27.42
N GLU A 64 -7.04 8.10 28.62
CA GLU A 64 -7.42 7.42 29.85
C GLU A 64 -8.94 7.30 29.92
N THR A 65 -9.44 6.08 30.14
CA THR A 65 -10.86 5.84 30.41
C THR A 65 -11.17 6.16 31.87
N LEU A 66 -12.33 6.78 32.14
CA LEU A 66 -12.73 7.14 33.50
C LEU A 66 -13.35 5.97 34.29
N ALA A 67 -13.76 4.92 33.58
CA ALA A 67 -14.26 3.68 34.17
C ALA A 67 -13.78 2.48 33.34
N SER A 68 -13.44 1.37 34.02
CA SER A 68 -13.11 0.09 33.36
C SER A 68 -14.35 -0.69 32.94
N ASP A 69 -15.50 -0.40 33.58
CA ASP A 69 -16.78 -1.01 33.24
C ASP A 69 -17.33 -0.38 31.95
N THR A 70 -17.55 -1.20 30.93
CA THR A 70 -18.08 -0.76 29.63
C THR A 70 -19.59 -0.61 29.61
N SER A 71 -20.29 -1.00 30.69
CA SER A 71 -21.74 -0.95 30.74
C SER A 71 -22.30 0.42 30.34
N VAL A 72 -23.37 0.39 29.54
CA VAL A 72 -24.08 1.60 29.12
C VAL A 72 -25.39 1.69 29.86
N THR A 73 -25.46 2.60 30.84
CA THR A 73 -26.63 2.83 31.68
C THR A 73 -27.27 4.19 31.41
N PHE A 74 -28.57 4.28 31.64
CA PHE A 74 -29.41 5.46 31.40
C PHE A 74 -30.28 5.79 32.61
N ASP A 75 -30.66 7.07 32.76
CA ASP A 75 -31.74 7.46 33.65
C ASP A 75 -33.08 7.04 33.03
N ASN A 76 -33.86 6.24 33.74
CA ASN A 76 -35.13 5.69 33.27
C ASN A 76 -36.26 6.10 34.23
N PRO A 77 -36.74 7.35 34.14
CA PRO A 77 -37.78 7.87 35.02
C PRO A 77 -39.13 7.16 34.82
N SER A 78 -39.33 6.49 33.68
CA SER A 78 -40.55 5.75 33.39
C SER A 78 -40.68 4.44 34.18
N GLY A 79 -39.55 3.90 34.64
CA GLY A 79 -39.47 2.59 35.31
C GLY A 79 -39.83 1.39 34.43
N LYS A 80 -40.09 1.58 33.13
CA LYS A 80 -40.32 0.47 32.20
C LYS A 80 -38.99 -0.18 31.87
N THR A 81 -38.86 -1.49 32.08
CA THR A 81 -37.65 -2.23 31.72
C THR A 81 -37.35 -2.05 30.23
N PRO A 82 -36.17 -1.51 29.86
CA PRO A 82 -35.72 -1.48 28.47
C PRO A 82 -35.61 -2.89 27.90
N ALA A 83 -35.81 -3.04 26.59
CA ALA A 83 -35.67 -4.34 25.95
C ALA A 83 -34.21 -4.80 25.95
N GLU A 84 -33.99 -6.08 26.20
CA GLU A 84 -32.68 -6.72 26.22
C GLU A 84 -32.56 -7.78 25.11
N GLN A 85 -31.34 -8.27 24.89
CA GLN A 85 -31.11 -9.34 23.94
C GLN A 85 -31.94 -10.58 24.30
N GLY A 86 -32.69 -11.10 23.33
CA GLY A 86 -33.48 -12.31 23.49
C GLY A 86 -34.93 -12.11 23.96
N ASP A 87 -35.36 -10.88 24.23
CA ASP A 87 -36.74 -10.58 24.62
C ASP A 87 -37.76 -10.92 23.52
N TYR A 88 -37.35 -10.85 22.25
CA TYR A 88 -38.19 -11.14 21.09
C TYR A 88 -37.62 -12.28 20.24
N GLU A 89 -38.50 -13.19 19.80
CA GLU A 89 -38.20 -14.12 18.71
C GLU A 89 -38.02 -13.32 17.41
N VAL A 90 -37.03 -13.66 16.59
CA VAL A 90 -36.72 -12.91 15.36
C VAL A 90 -37.20 -13.67 14.12
N THR A 91 -37.90 -12.96 13.24
CA THR A 91 -38.24 -13.43 11.90
C THR A 91 -37.32 -12.79 10.87
N GLN A 92 -37.08 -13.46 9.74
CA GLN A 92 -36.19 -12.98 8.70
C GLN A 92 -36.81 -13.13 7.31
N ARG A 93 -36.54 -12.17 6.44
CA ARG A 93 -36.94 -12.21 5.02
C ARG A 93 -35.97 -11.44 4.15
N TYR A 94 -35.95 -11.79 2.87
CA TYR A 94 -35.16 -11.07 1.89
C TYR A 94 -36.01 -10.09 1.10
N VAL A 95 -35.41 -8.94 0.81
CA VAL A 95 -35.90 -7.95 -0.16
C VAL A 95 -34.80 -7.72 -1.18
N THR A 96 -35.18 -7.29 -2.38
CA THR A 96 -34.21 -6.86 -3.40
C THR A 96 -34.49 -5.42 -3.76
N ILE A 97 -33.43 -4.61 -3.83
CA ILE A 97 -33.49 -3.24 -4.31
C ILE A 97 -32.66 -3.09 -5.58
N ASP A 98 -33.10 -2.19 -6.46
CA ASP A 98 -32.32 -1.76 -7.61
C ASP A 98 -31.42 -0.60 -7.19
N ALA A 99 -30.16 -0.91 -6.96
CA ALA A 99 -29.14 0.07 -6.60
C ALA A 99 -28.55 0.67 -7.87
N LYS A 100 -29.07 1.83 -8.27
CA LYS A 100 -28.59 2.57 -9.43
C LYS A 100 -27.43 3.48 -9.03
N GLN A 101 -26.24 3.23 -9.57
CA GLN A 101 -25.07 4.07 -9.35
C GLN A 101 -25.35 5.49 -9.87
N PRO A 102 -25.27 6.54 -9.02
CA PRO A 102 -25.60 7.90 -9.45
C PRO A 102 -24.69 8.42 -10.59
N SER A 103 -23.42 8.04 -10.57
CA SER A 103 -22.39 8.54 -11.49
C SER A 103 -22.46 7.93 -12.89
N THR A 104 -22.81 6.64 -13.01
CA THR A 104 -22.79 5.89 -14.29
C THR A 104 -24.17 5.45 -14.76
N GLY A 105 -25.14 5.35 -13.85
CA GLY A 105 -26.44 4.73 -14.10
C GLY A 105 -26.43 3.20 -14.10
N GLU A 106 -25.30 2.54 -13.80
CA GLU A 106 -25.23 1.09 -13.64
C GLU A 106 -26.18 0.62 -12.54
N ILE A 107 -26.90 -0.47 -12.78
CA ILE A 107 -27.85 -1.04 -11.80
C ILE A 107 -27.26 -2.32 -11.25
N GLN A 108 -27.15 -2.39 -9.93
CA GLN A 108 -26.87 -3.61 -9.19
C GLN A 108 -28.14 -4.04 -8.45
N HIS A 109 -28.56 -5.30 -8.58
CA HIS A 109 -29.64 -5.85 -7.77
C HIS A 109 -29.05 -6.27 -6.41
N ILE A 110 -29.36 -5.51 -5.37
CA ILE A 110 -28.83 -5.73 -4.02
C ILE A 110 -29.85 -6.51 -3.20
N LYS A 111 -29.41 -7.64 -2.64
CA LYS A 111 -30.20 -8.40 -1.67
C LYS A 111 -30.09 -7.73 -0.31
N VAL A 112 -31.21 -7.56 0.38
CA VAL A 112 -31.26 -7.02 1.74
C VAL A 112 -31.91 -8.06 2.64
N LEU A 113 -31.21 -8.46 3.69
CA LEU A 113 -31.75 -9.33 4.72
C LEU A 113 -32.37 -8.46 5.82
N ILE A 114 -33.69 -8.55 5.92
CA ILE A 114 -34.48 -7.88 6.94
C ILE A 114 -34.72 -8.85 8.10
N ARG A 115 -34.49 -8.39 9.33
CA ARG A 115 -34.86 -9.11 10.56
C ARG A 115 -35.82 -8.27 11.40
N GLU A 116 -36.89 -8.91 11.87
CA GLU A 116 -37.99 -8.25 12.56
C GLU A 116 -38.34 -8.97 13.87
N PRO A 117 -38.54 -8.23 14.98
CA PRO A 117 -38.94 -8.79 16.26
C PRO A 117 -40.42 -9.19 16.21
N LYS A 118 -40.70 -10.47 16.48
CA LYS A 118 -42.05 -11.03 16.45
C LYS A 118 -42.84 -10.59 17.67
N GLY A 119 -44.07 -10.14 17.45
CA GLY A 119 -44.99 -9.75 18.53
C GLY A 119 -44.62 -8.46 19.24
N ALA A 120 -43.67 -7.70 18.71
CA ALA A 120 -43.20 -6.45 19.28
C ALA A 120 -44.22 -5.29 19.07
N GLY A 121 -45.20 -5.45 18.18
CA GLY A 121 -46.10 -4.34 17.81
C GLY A 121 -45.41 -3.35 16.86
N ASN A 122 -46.03 -2.20 16.65
CA ASN A 122 -45.64 -1.23 15.62
C ASN A 122 -44.68 -0.15 16.18
N SER A 123 -44.18 0.71 15.30
CA SER A 123 -43.30 1.84 15.64
C SER A 123 -42.00 1.42 16.32
N ARG A 124 -41.33 0.40 15.77
CA ARG A 124 -40.04 -0.09 16.25
C ARG A 124 -38.88 0.70 15.64
N PRO A 125 -37.79 0.92 16.39
CA PRO A 125 -36.60 1.55 15.83
C PRO A 125 -35.96 0.66 14.75
N GLY A 126 -35.32 1.29 13.77
CA GLY A 126 -34.65 0.62 12.65
C GLY A 126 -33.14 0.78 12.67
N VAL A 127 -32.39 -0.18 12.15
CA VAL A 127 -30.93 -0.07 11.93
C VAL A 127 -30.52 -0.61 10.58
N VAL A 128 -29.78 0.19 9.81
CA VAL A 128 -29.11 -0.25 8.58
C VAL A 128 -27.64 -0.53 8.83
N PHE A 129 -27.17 -1.72 8.44
CA PHE A 129 -25.76 -2.12 8.56
C PHE A 129 -24.96 -1.75 7.31
N MET A 130 -23.75 -1.21 7.51
CA MET A 130 -22.87 -0.75 6.45
C MET A 130 -21.53 -1.50 6.49
N HIS A 131 -21.19 -2.12 5.36
CA HIS A 131 -20.01 -2.98 5.24
C HIS A 131 -18.70 -2.19 5.15
N GLY A 132 -17.70 -2.61 5.93
CA GLY A 132 -16.30 -2.23 5.76
C GLY A 132 -15.69 -2.71 4.43
N ALA A 133 -14.37 -2.70 4.31
CA ALA A 133 -13.67 -3.03 3.05
C ALA A 133 -14.04 -4.43 2.51
N GLY A 134 -13.88 -4.62 1.19
CA GLY A 134 -14.19 -5.88 0.50
C GLY A 134 -15.62 -5.95 -0.07
N TYR A 135 -16.20 -7.15 -0.11
CA TYR A 135 -17.45 -7.47 -0.83
C TYR A 135 -18.44 -8.24 0.07
N GLY A 136 -18.66 -7.74 1.29
CA GLY A 136 -19.60 -8.35 2.22
C GLY A 136 -21.02 -8.46 1.65
N THR A 137 -21.73 -9.50 2.07
CA THR A 137 -23.11 -9.81 1.66
C THR A 137 -24.02 -9.81 2.87
N CYS A 138 -25.33 -9.73 2.65
CA CYS A 138 -26.34 -9.80 3.71
C CYS A 138 -26.29 -11.10 4.51
N ASP A 139 -25.74 -12.18 3.93
CA ASP A 139 -25.76 -13.53 4.49
C ASP A 139 -24.47 -13.87 5.27
N ASN A 140 -23.32 -13.27 4.92
CA ASN A 140 -22.03 -13.59 5.54
C ASN A 140 -21.54 -12.53 6.53
N SER A 141 -22.25 -11.41 6.68
CA SER A 141 -21.83 -10.29 7.51
C SER A 141 -22.92 -9.91 8.50
N PHE A 142 -22.52 -9.43 9.67
CA PHE A 142 -23.39 -8.88 10.72
C PHE A 142 -24.49 -9.81 11.27
N GLY A 143 -24.53 -11.09 10.88
CA GLY A 143 -25.62 -12.01 11.26
C GLY A 143 -25.91 -12.03 12.76
N ASP A 144 -24.87 -12.15 13.58
CA ASP A 144 -24.97 -12.22 15.03
C ASP A 144 -25.47 -10.89 15.63
N MET A 145 -24.86 -9.75 15.28
CA MET A 145 -25.23 -8.43 15.82
C MET A 145 -26.61 -7.97 15.34
N ALA A 146 -26.93 -8.17 14.07
CA ALA A 146 -28.22 -7.82 13.50
C ALA A 146 -29.35 -8.68 14.09
N LEU A 147 -29.07 -9.95 14.40
CA LEU A 147 -29.98 -10.82 15.13
C LEU A 147 -30.14 -10.37 16.59
N ALA A 148 -29.04 -10.02 17.26
CA ALA A 148 -29.05 -9.57 18.66
C ALA A 148 -29.87 -8.28 18.83
N LEU A 149 -29.60 -7.25 18.02
CA LEU A 149 -30.41 -6.01 18.01
C LEU A 149 -31.88 -6.29 17.66
N SER A 150 -32.14 -7.19 16.70
CA SER A 150 -33.52 -7.54 16.38
C SER A 150 -34.22 -8.25 17.52
N SER A 151 -33.53 -9.13 18.24
CA SER A 151 -34.06 -9.79 19.44
C SER A 151 -34.31 -8.82 20.61
N ALA A 152 -33.68 -7.63 20.59
CA ALA A 152 -33.92 -6.53 21.51
C ALA A 152 -34.98 -5.53 20.99
N GLY A 153 -35.67 -5.84 19.90
CA GLY A 153 -36.82 -5.06 19.42
C GLY A 153 -36.56 -4.10 18.27
N PHE A 154 -35.40 -4.17 17.60
CA PHE A 154 -35.12 -3.39 16.39
C PHE A 154 -35.52 -4.13 15.10
N VAL A 155 -35.93 -3.37 14.08
CA VAL A 155 -35.96 -3.89 12.70
C VAL A 155 -34.60 -3.64 12.07
N THR A 156 -33.90 -4.69 11.65
CA THR A 156 -32.55 -4.55 11.07
C THR A 156 -32.54 -4.85 9.59
N ALA A 157 -31.77 -4.08 8.82
CA ALA A 157 -31.52 -4.29 7.41
C ALA A 157 -30.03 -4.44 7.14
N VAL A 158 -29.64 -5.60 6.59
CA VAL A 158 -28.28 -5.85 6.12
C VAL A 158 -28.32 -5.98 4.60
N PRO A 159 -27.91 -4.98 3.83
CA PRO A 159 -27.81 -5.08 2.37
C PRO A 159 -26.53 -5.82 1.97
N ASP A 160 -26.48 -6.42 0.78
CA ASP A 160 -25.21 -6.68 0.11
C ASP A 160 -24.49 -5.35 -0.13
N LYS A 161 -23.15 -5.35 -0.07
CA LYS A 161 -22.40 -4.11 -0.28
C LYS A 161 -22.64 -3.57 -1.71
N PRO A 162 -22.98 -2.27 -1.86
CA PRO A 162 -23.01 -1.62 -3.16
C PRO A 162 -21.59 -1.52 -3.74
N VAL A 163 -21.38 -2.13 -4.90
CA VAL A 163 -20.06 -2.24 -5.53
C VAL A 163 -20.06 -1.98 -7.03
N TRP A 164 -21.12 -2.32 -7.78
CA TRP A 164 -21.16 -2.17 -9.25
C TRP A 164 -19.90 -2.73 -9.94
N SER A 165 -19.50 -2.15 -11.07
CA SER A 165 -18.24 -2.43 -11.76
C SER A 165 -17.00 -1.77 -11.12
N THR A 166 -17.03 -1.50 -9.81
CA THR A 166 -15.88 -0.93 -9.06
C THR A 166 -15.06 -2.01 -8.32
N ASN A 167 -13.83 -1.65 -7.93
CA ASN A 167 -13.00 -2.44 -7.03
C ASN A 167 -12.58 -1.60 -5.82
N ASP A 168 -11.77 -2.17 -4.91
CA ASP A 168 -11.37 -1.48 -3.68
C ASP A 168 -10.60 -0.17 -3.92
N ALA A 169 -9.94 0.00 -5.08
CA ALA A 169 -9.27 1.25 -5.43
C ALA A 169 -10.22 2.28 -6.08
N THR A 170 -11.28 1.82 -6.76
CA THR A 170 -12.21 2.67 -7.55
C THR A 170 -13.60 2.79 -6.93
N ARG A 171 -13.76 2.38 -5.67
CA ARG A 171 -15.04 2.37 -4.95
C ARG A 171 -15.73 3.74 -5.01
N ASP A 172 -17.01 3.77 -5.38
CA ASP A 172 -17.80 5.00 -5.40
C ASP A 172 -18.45 5.21 -4.02
N TYR A 173 -17.75 5.89 -3.11
CA TYR A 173 -18.28 6.13 -1.75
C TYR A 173 -19.51 7.06 -1.73
N PRO A 174 -19.55 8.19 -2.47
CA PRO A 174 -20.77 8.99 -2.56
C PRO A 174 -21.94 8.24 -3.18
N GLY A 175 -21.69 7.39 -4.18
CA GLY A 175 -22.68 6.50 -4.77
C GLY A 175 -23.18 5.45 -3.78
N SER A 176 -22.27 4.81 -3.04
CA SER A 176 -22.62 3.88 -1.96
C SER A 176 -23.51 4.54 -0.90
N ALA A 177 -23.20 5.78 -0.51
CA ALA A 177 -23.99 6.53 0.46
C ALA A 177 -25.45 6.74 -0.01
N ALA A 178 -25.67 7.03 -1.30
CA ALA A 178 -27.01 7.15 -1.86
C ALA A 178 -27.80 5.82 -1.82
N ILE A 179 -27.12 4.68 -1.92
CA ILE A 179 -27.77 3.37 -1.84
C ILE A 179 -28.09 2.99 -0.39
N TYR A 180 -27.21 3.30 0.57
CA TYR A 180 -27.56 3.11 1.97
C TYR A 180 -28.74 4.01 2.39
N ASP A 181 -28.81 5.24 1.88
CA ASP A 181 -29.98 6.12 2.05
C ASP A 181 -31.27 5.48 1.46
N GLN A 182 -31.18 4.85 0.29
CA GLN A 182 -32.31 4.09 -0.28
C GLN A 182 -32.75 2.92 0.63
N VAL A 183 -31.82 2.21 1.27
CA VAL A 183 -32.14 1.15 2.23
C VAL A 183 -32.77 1.71 3.51
N ILE A 184 -32.31 2.88 3.99
CA ILE A 184 -32.90 3.59 5.13
C ILE A 184 -34.35 3.97 4.82
N ASN A 185 -34.60 4.59 3.67
CA ASN A 185 -35.95 4.99 3.27
C ASN A 185 -36.89 3.77 3.09
N MET A 186 -36.38 2.66 2.55
CA MET A 186 -37.12 1.40 2.52
C MET A 186 -37.51 0.91 3.94
N LEU A 187 -36.62 1.01 4.93
CA LEU A 187 -36.96 0.68 6.31
C LEU A 187 -38.00 1.64 6.89
N ARG A 188 -37.86 2.95 6.65
CA ARG A 188 -38.82 3.98 7.11
C ARG A 188 -40.23 3.76 6.56
N ASP A 189 -40.35 3.14 5.38
CA ASP A 189 -41.62 2.83 4.72
C ASP A 189 -42.34 1.58 5.29
N PHE A 190 -41.72 0.82 6.21
CA PHE A 190 -42.37 -0.34 6.81
C PHE A 190 -43.37 0.07 7.91
N ASP A 191 -44.59 -0.48 7.88
CA ASP A 191 -45.67 -0.14 8.83
C ASP A 191 -45.33 -0.39 10.31
N ASN A 192 -44.37 -1.27 10.58
CA ASN A 192 -43.91 -1.61 11.93
C ASN A 192 -42.65 -0.84 12.36
N VAL A 193 -42.08 0.03 11.53
CA VAL A 193 -40.91 0.86 11.84
C VAL A 193 -41.34 2.29 12.17
N ASP A 194 -40.71 2.88 13.18
CA ASP A 194 -40.79 4.32 13.42
C ASP A 194 -39.80 5.03 12.50
N ALA A 195 -40.31 5.72 11.48
CA ALA A 195 -39.50 6.40 10.47
C ALA A 195 -38.54 7.46 11.07
N SER A 196 -38.86 8.01 12.26
CA SER A 196 -38.03 8.99 12.95
C SER A 196 -36.92 8.38 13.82
N ASN A 197 -36.92 7.05 13.99
CA ASN A 197 -36.00 6.30 14.84
C ASN A 197 -35.22 5.23 14.03
N VAL A 198 -34.73 5.62 12.85
CA VAL A 198 -33.86 4.76 12.03
C VAL A 198 -32.42 5.26 12.09
N GLY A 199 -31.51 4.39 12.54
CA GLY A 199 -30.08 4.67 12.65
C GLY A 199 -29.22 3.81 11.73
N ILE A 200 -27.90 3.98 11.84
CA ILE A 200 -26.90 3.22 11.08
C ILE A 200 -25.90 2.51 12.00
N TYR A 201 -25.38 1.40 11.52
CA TYR A 201 -24.22 0.71 12.08
C TYR A 201 -23.13 0.62 11.01
N ALA A 202 -22.04 1.36 11.17
CA ALA A 202 -20.96 1.47 10.20
C ALA A 202 -19.64 0.92 10.76
N THR A 203 -18.99 0.06 9.99
CA THR A 203 -17.71 -0.58 10.32
C THR A 203 -16.59 -0.06 9.40
N SER A 204 -15.44 0.32 9.98
CA SER A 204 -14.18 0.54 9.25
C SER A 204 -14.34 1.50 8.06
N GLU A 205 -14.02 1.06 6.83
CA GLU A 205 -14.17 1.82 5.56
C GLU A 205 -15.55 2.50 5.41
N SER A 206 -16.63 1.87 5.87
CA SER A 206 -17.97 2.45 5.72
C SER A 206 -18.19 3.73 6.52
N THR A 207 -17.31 4.05 7.46
CA THR A 207 -17.37 5.32 8.19
C THR A 207 -17.00 6.53 7.30
N TRP A 208 -16.29 6.31 6.19
CA TRP A 208 -16.18 7.30 5.13
C TRP A 208 -17.50 7.46 4.38
N ILE A 209 -18.21 6.36 4.12
CA ILE A 209 -19.50 6.36 3.44
C ILE A 209 -20.57 7.01 4.33
N SER A 210 -20.57 6.73 5.63
CA SER A 210 -21.54 7.29 6.58
C SER A 210 -21.44 8.81 6.66
N SER A 211 -20.22 9.37 6.55
CA SER A 211 -20.05 10.83 6.49
C SER A 211 -20.77 11.48 5.30
N TYR A 212 -20.70 10.88 4.12
CA TYR A 212 -21.46 11.33 2.95
C TYR A 212 -22.96 11.09 3.09
N LEU A 213 -23.35 9.97 3.70
CA LEU A 213 -24.75 9.62 3.95
C LEU A 213 -25.41 10.63 4.89
N LEU A 214 -24.80 10.92 6.04
CA LEU A 214 -25.33 11.84 7.04
C LEU A 214 -25.28 13.31 6.60
N GLY A 215 -24.41 13.63 5.64
CA GLY A 215 -24.49 14.91 4.93
C GLY A 215 -25.67 15.02 3.97
N ARG A 216 -26.22 13.89 3.50
CA ARG A 216 -27.37 13.80 2.59
C ARG A 216 -28.70 13.65 3.33
N ASP A 217 -28.73 12.78 4.34
CA ASP A 217 -29.91 12.45 5.14
C ASP A 217 -29.68 12.89 6.59
N PRO A 218 -30.12 14.11 6.96
CA PRO A 218 -30.00 14.62 8.33
C PRO A 218 -31.03 13.99 9.28
N ASP A 219 -31.99 13.19 8.79
CA ASP A 219 -33.06 12.58 9.58
C ASP A 219 -32.67 11.19 10.13
N VAL A 220 -31.41 10.76 9.93
CA VAL A 220 -30.88 9.55 10.58
C VAL A 220 -30.77 9.79 12.08
N ALA A 221 -31.38 8.93 12.90
CA ALA A 221 -31.60 9.20 14.32
C ALA A 221 -30.35 9.00 15.19
N PHE A 222 -29.47 8.06 14.83
CA PHE A 222 -28.26 7.72 15.58
C PHE A 222 -27.26 6.95 14.71
N GLN A 223 -26.01 6.87 15.14
CA GLN A 223 -24.98 6.04 14.49
C GLN A 223 -24.16 5.22 15.49
N VAL A 224 -23.85 3.98 15.10
CA VAL A 224 -22.85 3.14 15.76
C VAL A 224 -21.65 3.02 14.82
N LEU A 225 -20.47 3.42 15.31
CA LEU A 225 -19.20 3.39 14.60
C LEU A 225 -18.30 2.32 15.20
N LEU A 226 -18.13 1.21 14.49
CA LEU A 226 -17.20 0.14 14.87
C LEU A 226 -15.85 0.40 14.19
N SER A 227 -14.78 0.51 14.99
CA SER A 227 -13.40 0.71 14.53
C SER A 227 -13.30 1.71 13.37
N PRO A 228 -13.77 2.97 13.55
CA PRO A 228 -13.93 3.93 12.48
C PRO A 228 -12.62 4.33 11.79
N MET A 229 -12.67 4.45 10.47
CA MET A 229 -11.69 5.16 9.66
C MET A 229 -12.05 6.65 9.62
N VAL A 230 -11.49 7.44 10.53
CA VAL A 230 -11.91 8.84 10.72
C VAL A 230 -11.29 9.78 9.68
N TYR A 231 -9.99 9.65 9.45
CA TYR A 231 -9.25 10.49 8.51
C TYR A 231 -9.44 10.01 7.06
N SER A 232 -9.11 10.86 6.09
CA SER A 232 -9.17 10.50 4.67
C SER A 232 -8.36 9.23 4.38
N PRO A 233 -8.69 8.49 3.30
CA PRO A 233 -8.01 7.22 3.02
C PRO A 233 -6.49 7.34 2.89
N ARG A 234 -5.95 8.45 2.37
CA ARG A 234 -4.49 8.70 2.34
C ARG A 234 -3.87 8.64 3.74
N TYR A 235 -4.48 9.29 4.71
CA TYR A 235 -3.96 9.37 6.07
C TYR A 235 -4.19 8.08 6.84
N SER A 236 -5.39 7.52 6.77
CA SER A 236 -5.76 6.29 7.47
C SER A 236 -4.96 5.08 6.97
N LEU A 237 -4.84 4.91 5.64
CA LEU A 237 -4.03 3.83 5.07
C LEU A 237 -2.53 4.06 5.27
N GLY A 238 -2.09 5.32 5.29
CA GLY A 238 -0.72 5.69 5.66
C GLY A 238 -0.41 5.29 7.10
N PHE A 239 -1.29 5.63 8.05
CA PHE A 239 -1.19 5.25 9.44
C PHE A 239 -1.11 3.73 9.60
N LEU A 240 -2.07 2.99 9.03
CA LEU A 240 -2.10 1.53 9.04
C LEU A 240 -0.79 0.94 8.54
N ALA A 241 -0.34 1.37 7.35
CA ALA A 241 0.86 0.81 6.76
C ALA A 241 2.11 1.13 7.60
N ALA A 242 2.21 2.31 8.22
CA ALA A 242 3.33 2.64 9.09
C ALA A 242 3.32 1.84 10.39
N GLN A 243 2.16 1.73 11.04
CA GLN A 243 1.99 0.97 12.28
C GLN A 243 2.26 -0.52 12.05
N ASP A 244 1.66 -1.11 11.01
CA ASP A 244 1.78 -2.53 10.73
C ASP A 244 3.18 -2.92 10.26
N PHE A 245 3.85 -2.08 9.44
CA PHE A 245 5.23 -2.35 9.05
C PHE A 245 6.17 -2.37 10.27
N ALA A 246 5.96 -1.47 11.24
CA ALA A 246 6.73 -1.47 12.48
C ALA A 246 6.42 -2.72 13.33
N LEU A 247 5.14 -3.10 13.44
CA LEU A 247 4.71 -4.26 14.22
C LEU A 247 5.23 -5.59 13.65
N VAL A 248 5.27 -5.77 12.32
CA VAL A 248 5.87 -6.97 11.71
C VAL A 248 7.40 -6.99 11.78
N GLY A 249 8.04 -5.93 12.27
CA GLY A 249 9.50 -5.80 12.36
C GLY A 249 10.17 -5.53 11.02
N ALA A 250 9.47 -4.89 10.07
CA ALA A 250 10.06 -4.49 8.80
C ALA A 250 11.13 -3.42 9.03
N HIS A 251 12.25 -3.54 8.31
CA HIS A 251 13.32 -2.54 8.36
C HIS A 251 12.79 -1.13 7.99
N ASP A 252 13.27 -0.08 8.64
CA ASP A 252 12.86 1.33 8.44
C ASP A 252 12.91 1.76 6.96
N GLY A 253 13.80 1.14 6.20
CA GLY A 253 13.89 1.28 4.75
C GLY A 253 12.60 0.90 4.01
N TYR A 254 11.99 -0.24 4.33
CA TYR A 254 10.69 -0.63 3.78
C TYR A 254 9.57 0.31 4.24
N GLN A 255 9.61 0.76 5.50
CA GLN A 255 8.67 1.79 5.98
C GLN A 255 8.80 3.08 5.15
N SER A 256 10.01 3.44 4.71
CA SER A 256 10.23 4.60 3.84
C SER A 256 9.58 4.48 2.45
N ILE A 257 9.30 3.26 1.97
CA ILE A 257 8.56 3.01 0.72
C ILE A 257 7.10 3.43 0.87
N VAL A 258 6.48 3.09 2.00
CA VAL A 258 5.09 3.49 2.33
C VAL A 258 4.93 5.00 2.21
N ARG A 259 5.89 5.76 2.78
CA ARG A 259 5.92 7.23 2.69
C ARG A 259 5.88 7.73 1.26
N ARG A 260 6.64 7.10 0.36
CA ARG A 260 6.68 7.49 -1.06
C ARG A 260 5.41 7.08 -1.79
N ALA A 261 4.88 5.90 -1.49
CA ALA A 261 3.64 5.40 -2.09
C ALA A 261 2.44 6.29 -1.74
N PHE A 262 2.30 6.72 -0.49
CA PHE A 262 1.22 7.62 -0.08
C PHE A 262 1.46 9.10 -0.38
N ASN A 263 2.53 9.45 -1.11
CA ASN A 263 2.67 10.76 -1.78
C ASN A 263 2.31 10.68 -3.27
N ILE A 264 1.92 9.50 -3.78
CA ILE A 264 1.46 9.36 -5.16
C ILE A 264 0.20 10.22 -5.34
N ASP A 265 0.21 10.99 -6.42
CA ASP A 265 -0.95 11.68 -6.95
C ASP A 265 -1.78 10.69 -7.75
N ALA A 266 -2.73 10.04 -7.06
CA ALA A 266 -3.54 8.98 -7.62
C ALA A 266 -4.60 9.51 -8.61
N GLU A 267 -4.93 10.81 -8.53
CA GLU A 267 -5.86 11.48 -9.44
C GLU A 267 -5.34 11.48 -10.88
N LEU A 268 -4.02 11.51 -11.09
CA LEU A 268 -3.39 11.34 -12.41
C LEU A 268 -3.77 10.02 -13.11
N PHE A 269 -4.28 9.03 -12.37
CA PHE A 269 -4.73 7.74 -12.87
C PHE A 269 -6.24 7.54 -12.74
N GLY A 270 -7.00 8.60 -12.44
CA GLY A 270 -8.45 8.54 -12.23
C GLY A 270 -8.87 7.94 -10.89
N LEU A 271 -7.95 7.85 -9.92
CA LEU A 271 -8.23 7.36 -8.57
C LEU A 271 -8.39 8.54 -7.61
N THR A 272 -9.63 9.00 -7.41
CA THR A 272 -9.95 10.18 -6.58
C THR A 272 -10.19 9.84 -5.10
N ASN A 273 -10.18 8.56 -4.75
CA ASN A 273 -10.64 8.08 -3.46
C ASN A 273 -9.63 8.25 -2.31
N LEU A 274 -8.39 8.67 -2.57
CA LEU A 274 -7.40 8.83 -1.49
C LEU A 274 -7.59 10.11 -0.68
N ASP A 275 -8.09 11.18 -1.32
CA ASP A 275 -8.16 12.53 -0.75
C ASP A 275 -9.61 12.97 -0.54
N LEU A 276 -10.43 12.07 -0.02
CA LEU A 276 -11.82 12.35 0.30
C LEU A 276 -11.93 13.28 1.50
N ASP A 277 -12.88 14.20 1.44
CA ASP A 277 -13.27 14.99 2.60
C ASP A 277 -14.32 14.22 3.41
N THR A 278 -13.86 13.53 4.45
CA THR A 278 -14.70 12.69 5.32
C THR A 278 -15.00 13.35 6.66
N LEU A 279 -14.36 14.48 6.97
CA LEU A 279 -14.46 15.16 8.26
C LEU A 279 -15.46 16.32 8.19
N ASN A 280 -16.74 15.96 8.21
CA ASN A 280 -17.84 16.91 8.22
C ASN A 280 -18.53 16.92 9.60
N PRO A 281 -18.55 18.06 10.34
CA PRO A 281 -19.25 18.16 11.62
C PRO A 281 -20.71 17.68 11.56
N GLN A 282 -21.41 17.92 10.44
CA GLN A 282 -22.81 17.49 10.28
C GLN A 282 -22.98 15.98 10.42
N ALA A 283 -22.00 15.19 9.97
CA ALA A 283 -22.02 13.74 10.11
C ALA A 283 -21.89 13.26 11.57
N TYR A 284 -21.61 14.16 12.51
CA TYR A 284 -21.49 13.86 13.94
C TYR A 284 -22.50 14.66 14.78
N SER A 285 -23.52 15.23 14.13
CA SER A 285 -24.59 16.00 14.79
C SER A 285 -25.62 15.15 15.55
N ILE A 286 -25.53 13.83 15.42
CA ILE A 286 -26.48 12.85 15.97
C ILE A 286 -25.82 11.98 17.06
N PRO A 287 -26.60 11.40 18.00
CA PRO A 287 -26.08 10.45 18.98
C PRO A 287 -25.16 9.41 18.36
N THR A 288 -23.96 9.26 18.91
CA THR A 288 -22.88 8.47 18.32
C THR A 288 -22.26 7.52 19.35
N LEU A 289 -22.32 6.21 19.08
CA LEU A 289 -21.53 5.21 19.79
C LEU A 289 -20.29 4.87 18.97
N VAL A 290 -19.12 4.86 19.61
CA VAL A 290 -17.86 4.41 19.01
C VAL A 290 -17.34 3.21 19.79
N ALA A 291 -17.04 2.12 19.09
CA ALA A 291 -16.49 0.91 19.67
C ALA A 291 -15.13 0.57 19.06
N TYR A 292 -14.12 0.35 19.91
CA TYR A 292 -12.78 -0.10 19.50
C TYR A 292 -12.38 -1.38 20.20
N GLY A 293 -11.63 -2.23 19.50
CA GLY A 293 -10.89 -3.33 20.10
C GLY A 293 -9.45 -2.93 20.40
N THR A 294 -8.91 -3.31 21.56
CA THR A 294 -7.52 -2.92 21.92
C THR A 294 -6.45 -3.62 21.07
N LYS A 295 -6.81 -4.64 20.27
CA LYS A 295 -5.92 -5.26 19.28
C LYS A 295 -6.13 -4.75 17.87
N ASP A 296 -7.02 -3.78 17.67
CA ASP A 296 -7.16 -3.12 16.38
C ASP A 296 -5.98 -2.19 16.13
N VAL A 297 -5.07 -2.64 15.27
CA VAL A 297 -3.89 -1.91 14.80
C VAL A 297 -4.11 -1.24 13.44
N MET A 298 -5.35 -1.26 12.93
CA MET A 298 -5.69 -0.69 11.64
C MET A 298 -6.17 0.77 11.77
N THR A 299 -6.74 1.12 12.93
CA THR A 299 -7.34 2.43 13.19
C THR A 299 -6.49 3.31 14.11
N ALA A 300 -6.44 4.61 13.82
CA ALA A 300 -5.87 5.60 14.71
C ALA A 300 -6.87 5.90 15.84
N GLN A 301 -6.88 5.07 16.89
CA GLN A 301 -7.95 5.11 17.89
C GLN A 301 -7.94 6.38 18.76
N VAL A 302 -6.76 6.87 19.14
CA VAL A 302 -6.64 8.07 20.00
C VAL A 302 -7.01 9.31 19.19
N GLU A 303 -6.27 9.60 18.14
CA GLU A 303 -6.52 10.79 17.31
C GLU A 303 -7.87 10.71 16.58
N GLY A 304 -8.34 9.51 16.25
CA GLY A 304 -9.67 9.29 15.69
C GLY A 304 -10.78 9.64 16.68
N THR A 305 -10.66 9.20 17.94
CA THR A 305 -11.62 9.53 19.00
C THR A 305 -11.65 11.03 19.28
N GLU A 306 -10.49 11.66 19.45
CA GLU A 306 -10.40 13.12 19.63
C GLU A 306 -11.08 13.86 18.47
N LYS A 307 -10.89 13.37 17.25
CA LYS A 307 -11.46 13.99 16.06
C LYS A 307 -12.97 13.81 15.97
N ILE A 308 -13.50 12.64 16.30
CA ILE A 308 -14.95 12.40 16.38
C ILE A 308 -15.59 13.34 17.40
N ILE A 309 -15.00 13.45 18.60
CA ILE A 309 -15.49 14.34 19.67
C ILE A 309 -15.43 15.82 19.23
N ASP A 310 -14.31 16.25 18.62
CA ASP A 310 -14.17 17.61 18.05
C ASP A 310 -15.25 17.91 17.00
N MET A 311 -15.51 16.98 16.07
CA MET A 311 -16.55 17.15 15.05
C MET A 311 -17.95 17.19 15.65
N ALA A 312 -18.25 16.33 16.62
CA ALA A 312 -19.54 16.31 17.32
C ALA A 312 -19.79 17.63 18.06
N HIS A 313 -18.82 18.10 18.85
CA HIS A 313 -18.94 19.37 19.57
C HIS A 313 -19.12 20.56 18.63
N LYS A 314 -18.45 20.58 17.47
CA LYS A 314 -18.64 21.61 16.44
C LYS A 314 -20.05 21.63 15.87
N ALA A 315 -20.74 20.49 15.86
CA ALA A 315 -22.14 20.37 15.49
C ALA A 315 -23.11 20.57 16.67
N GLY A 316 -22.60 20.87 17.88
CA GLY A 316 -23.39 21.04 19.09
C GLY A 316 -23.83 19.71 19.73
N ASN A 317 -23.30 18.58 19.28
CA ASN A 317 -23.60 17.25 19.83
C ASN A 317 -22.60 16.88 20.92
N TRP A 318 -23.11 16.58 22.12
CA TRP A 318 -22.35 16.09 23.28
C TRP A 318 -22.65 14.63 23.61
N ASP A 319 -23.53 13.98 22.83
CA ASP A 319 -23.98 12.61 23.01
C ASP A 319 -23.07 11.64 22.24
N VAL A 320 -21.79 11.64 22.62
CA VAL A 320 -20.78 10.73 22.08
C VAL A 320 -20.35 9.76 23.17
N THR A 321 -20.57 8.47 22.93
CA THR A 321 -20.21 7.38 23.84
C THR A 321 -19.11 6.55 23.19
N VAL A 322 -18.02 6.31 23.90
CA VAL A 322 -16.85 5.56 23.44
C VAL A 322 -16.65 4.36 24.35
N ARG A 323 -16.52 3.17 23.75
CA ARG A 323 -16.28 1.90 24.43
C ARG A 323 -15.08 1.17 23.83
N THR A 324 -14.25 0.64 24.71
CA THR A 324 -12.99 0.01 24.35
C THR A 324 -12.87 -1.37 24.98
N TYR A 325 -12.81 -2.38 24.14
CA TYR A 325 -12.91 -3.78 24.55
C TYR A 325 -11.54 -4.44 24.55
N PRO A 326 -11.09 -4.97 25.71
CA PRO A 326 -9.79 -5.61 25.79
C PRO A 326 -9.74 -6.85 24.89
N ILE A 327 -8.59 -7.09 24.27
CA ILE A 327 -8.27 -8.31 23.49
C ILE A 327 -9.05 -8.42 22.16
N ALA A 328 -10.07 -7.59 21.95
CA ALA A 328 -10.88 -7.59 20.74
C ALA A 328 -10.10 -7.06 19.52
N ASN A 329 -10.31 -7.69 18.36
CA ASN A 329 -9.71 -7.32 17.08
C ASN A 329 -10.45 -6.16 16.38
N HIS A 330 -10.13 -5.89 15.11
CA HIS A 330 -10.69 -4.79 14.33
C HIS A 330 -12.21 -4.91 14.11
N VAL A 331 -12.79 -6.10 14.17
CA VAL A 331 -14.24 -6.33 14.13
C VAL A 331 -14.85 -6.71 15.50
N LEU A 332 -14.15 -6.38 16.59
CA LEU A 332 -14.58 -6.56 17.98
C LEU A 332 -14.79 -8.04 18.38
N ARG A 333 -14.11 -8.96 17.68
CA ARG A 333 -14.13 -10.41 17.95
C ARG A 333 -12.87 -10.89 18.65
N LEU A 334 -12.99 -12.03 19.31
CA LEU A 334 -11.91 -12.75 19.98
C LEU A 334 -11.31 -13.77 19.00
N GLY A 335 -10.06 -13.55 18.60
CA GLY A 335 -9.32 -14.45 17.71
C GLY A 335 -8.98 -13.84 16.35
N ASP A 336 -8.56 -14.70 15.42
CA ASP A 336 -8.19 -14.32 14.04
C ASP A 336 -9.45 -14.18 13.16
N GLU A 337 -9.57 -13.06 12.46
CA GLU A 337 -10.71 -12.70 11.61
C GLU A 337 -10.86 -13.60 10.39
N SER A 338 -9.80 -14.29 9.96
CA SER A 338 -9.87 -15.28 8.88
C SER A 338 -10.63 -16.55 9.29
N ASN A 339 -10.87 -16.75 10.59
CA ASN A 339 -11.67 -17.86 11.10
C ASN A 339 -13.14 -17.46 11.22
N ASN A 340 -14.01 -18.27 10.61
CA ASN A 340 -15.45 -18.09 10.73
C ASN A 340 -15.94 -18.38 12.16
N GLY A 341 -16.88 -17.56 12.65
CA GLY A 341 -17.61 -17.82 13.90
C GLY A 341 -16.84 -17.53 15.18
N THR A 342 -15.79 -16.70 15.14
CA THR A 342 -15.12 -16.19 16.34
C THR A 342 -16.12 -15.38 17.19
N PRO A 343 -16.18 -15.55 18.52
CA PRO A 343 -17.14 -14.83 19.36
C PRO A 343 -16.81 -13.34 19.44
N PHE A 344 -17.80 -12.49 19.69
CA PHE A 344 -17.55 -11.09 20.05
C PHE A 344 -16.86 -10.98 21.42
N ALA A 345 -16.25 -9.84 21.69
CA ALA A 345 -15.83 -9.48 23.04
C ALA A 345 -17.04 -9.45 23.97
N ASP A 346 -16.90 -10.00 25.18
CA ASP A 346 -18.01 -10.41 26.05
C ASP A 346 -19.11 -9.34 26.21
N ALA A 347 -18.78 -8.14 26.67
CA ALA A 347 -19.76 -7.07 26.93
C ALA A 347 -20.20 -6.29 25.68
N TYR A 348 -19.54 -6.49 24.53
CA TYR A 348 -19.71 -5.63 23.36
C TYR A 348 -21.14 -5.59 22.83
N VAL A 349 -21.78 -6.76 22.74
CA VAL A 349 -23.13 -6.86 22.18
C VAL A 349 -24.15 -6.21 23.10
N ASP A 350 -24.07 -6.50 24.41
CA ASP A 350 -24.97 -5.96 25.42
C ASP A 350 -24.86 -4.44 25.55
N ASP A 351 -23.64 -3.90 25.45
CA ASP A 351 -23.39 -2.46 25.49
C ASP A 351 -23.99 -1.73 24.28
N VAL A 352 -23.82 -2.27 23.07
CA VAL A 352 -24.41 -1.71 21.84
C VAL A 352 -25.94 -1.74 21.91
N ILE A 353 -26.52 -2.84 22.38
CA ILE A 353 -27.96 -2.97 22.56
C ILE A 353 -28.45 -1.95 23.59
N SER A 354 -27.84 -1.92 24.78
CA SER A 354 -28.24 -1.00 25.86
C SER A 354 -28.16 0.45 25.41
N TRP A 355 -27.08 0.83 24.73
CA TRP A 355 -26.91 2.16 24.16
C TRP A 355 -27.99 2.48 23.12
N ALA A 356 -28.22 1.59 22.15
CA ALA A 356 -29.19 1.83 21.08
C ALA A 356 -30.62 1.91 21.62
N VAL A 357 -31.00 1.01 22.54
CA VAL A 357 -32.32 1.01 23.18
C VAL A 357 -32.53 2.28 23.99
N GLY A 358 -31.56 2.69 24.82
CA GLY A 358 -31.68 3.92 25.61
C GLY A 358 -31.75 5.18 24.74
N THR A 359 -30.91 5.26 23.71
CA THR A 359 -30.88 6.37 22.76
C THR A 359 -32.20 6.52 22.01
N THR A 360 -32.75 5.42 21.48
CA THR A 360 -34.03 5.45 20.74
C THR A 360 -35.25 5.72 21.62
N GLN A 361 -35.12 5.54 22.93
CA GLN A 361 -36.14 5.93 23.91
C GLN A 361 -35.98 7.39 24.40
N GLY A 362 -34.94 8.10 23.94
CA GLY A 362 -34.64 9.46 24.37
C GLY A 362 -34.21 9.57 25.84
N LEU A 363 -33.60 8.51 26.37
CA LEU A 363 -33.11 8.49 27.76
C LEU A 363 -31.75 9.20 27.87
N GLU A 364 -31.46 9.76 29.05
CA GLU A 364 -30.17 10.41 29.33
C GLU A 364 -29.16 9.38 29.85
N GLN A 365 -28.01 9.24 29.19
CA GLN A 365 -26.98 8.30 29.63
C GLN A 365 -26.36 8.74 30.97
N THR A 366 -26.26 7.81 31.92
CA THR A 366 -25.67 8.03 33.26
C THR A 366 -24.29 7.39 33.42
N SER A 367 -23.98 6.37 32.63
CA SER A 367 -22.63 5.79 32.55
C SER A 367 -21.62 6.78 31.93
N GLU A 368 -20.34 6.60 32.29
CA GLU A 368 -19.24 7.39 31.73
C GLU A 368 -19.23 7.39 30.20
N ARG A 369 -18.96 8.55 29.61
CA ARG A 369 -18.95 8.71 28.14
C ARG A 369 -17.79 7.96 27.49
N VAL A 370 -16.64 7.87 28.15
CA VAL A 370 -15.46 7.14 27.68
C VAL A 370 -15.07 6.08 28.72
N ALA A 371 -15.32 4.81 28.40
CA ALA A 371 -15.15 3.70 29.33
C ALA A 371 -14.59 2.44 28.67
N GLY A 372 -13.95 1.58 29.47
CA GLY A 372 -13.31 0.34 29.04
C GLY A 372 -11.81 0.34 29.32
N THR A 373 -11.02 -0.18 28.39
CA THR A 373 -9.55 -0.10 28.46
C THR A 373 -9.03 1.22 27.88
N ASN A 374 -7.94 1.77 28.43
CA ASN A 374 -7.31 2.96 27.85
C ASN A 374 -7.03 2.79 26.36
N LEU A 375 -7.36 3.82 25.58
CA LEU A 375 -6.96 3.88 24.18
C LEU A 375 -5.46 4.10 24.12
N TYR A 376 -4.81 3.41 23.18
CA TYR A 376 -3.38 3.55 22.93
C TYR A 376 -3.12 3.66 21.43
N GLN A 377 -2.25 4.60 21.06
CA GLN A 377 -1.82 4.79 19.69
C GLN A 377 -0.31 5.00 19.65
N SER A 378 0.41 4.15 18.91
CA SER A 378 1.87 4.14 18.95
C SER A 378 2.52 5.33 18.23
N ILE A 379 1.92 5.79 17.15
CA ILE A 379 2.44 6.86 16.28
C ILE A 379 1.34 7.88 15.97
N ALA A 380 1.72 9.07 15.52
CA ALA A 380 0.75 10.03 15.00
C ALA A 380 0.18 9.64 13.63
N VAL A 381 -1.04 10.12 13.34
CA VAL A 381 -1.65 10.08 12.01
C VAL A 381 -0.80 10.95 11.06
N PRO A 382 -0.41 10.42 9.89
CA PRO A 382 0.51 11.10 8.97
C PRO A 382 -0.18 12.18 8.13
N SER A 383 -0.63 13.23 8.80
CA SER A 383 -1.37 14.36 8.21
C SER A 383 -0.54 15.21 7.24
N GLU A 384 0.78 15.01 7.18
CA GLU A 384 1.69 15.65 6.23
C GLU A 384 1.70 15.03 4.83
N LEU A 385 1.11 13.84 4.66
CA LEU A 385 1.03 13.16 3.37
C LEU A 385 0.21 13.98 2.38
N ARG A 386 0.69 14.13 1.16
CA ARG A 386 -0.03 14.88 0.12
C ARG A 386 0.28 14.35 -1.26
N ALA A 387 -0.67 14.52 -2.18
CA ALA A 387 -0.45 14.25 -3.58
C ALA A 387 0.76 15.08 -4.10
N ASN A 388 1.71 14.40 -4.75
CA ASN A 388 2.87 15.04 -5.37
C ASN A 388 2.97 14.62 -6.84
N SER A 389 2.36 15.40 -7.72
CA SER A 389 2.29 15.11 -9.16
C SER A 389 3.69 15.03 -9.79
N GLY A 390 4.61 15.90 -9.38
CA GLY A 390 5.98 15.93 -9.91
C GLY A 390 6.76 14.65 -9.58
N LEU A 391 6.73 14.23 -8.32
CA LEU A 391 7.35 12.98 -7.88
C LEU A 391 6.66 11.76 -8.50
N THR A 392 5.34 11.83 -8.70
CA THR A 392 4.54 10.78 -9.33
C THR A 392 4.90 10.60 -10.81
N ILE A 393 5.00 11.69 -11.58
CA ILE A 393 5.44 11.63 -12.98
C ILE A 393 6.86 11.06 -13.07
N TYR A 394 7.76 11.49 -12.19
CA TYR A 394 9.12 10.94 -12.13
C TYR A 394 9.11 9.43 -11.84
N LEU A 395 8.34 8.99 -10.83
CA LEU A 395 8.13 7.59 -10.48
C LEU A 395 7.68 6.78 -11.72
N VAL A 396 6.62 7.23 -12.39
CA VAL A 396 6.03 6.57 -13.56
C VAL A 396 7.03 6.48 -14.71
N VAL A 397 7.64 7.61 -15.10
CA VAL A 397 8.60 7.64 -16.21
C VAL A 397 9.78 6.72 -15.91
N LEU A 398 10.29 6.74 -14.68
CA LEU A 398 11.40 5.90 -14.26
C LEU A 398 11.05 4.41 -14.34
N HIS A 399 9.91 3.99 -13.77
CA HIS A 399 9.49 2.59 -13.74
C HIS A 399 9.08 2.09 -15.13
N ALA A 400 8.30 2.86 -15.89
CA ALA A 400 7.90 2.51 -17.25
C ALA A 400 9.12 2.35 -18.16
N SER A 401 10.09 3.27 -18.06
CA SER A 401 11.36 3.16 -18.79
C SER A 401 12.15 1.93 -18.38
N MET A 402 12.26 1.63 -17.08
CA MET A 402 12.93 0.42 -16.58
C MET A 402 12.26 -0.85 -17.14
N VAL A 403 10.92 -0.95 -17.06
CA VAL A 403 10.17 -2.12 -17.55
C VAL A 403 10.35 -2.29 -19.06
N LEU A 404 10.21 -1.21 -19.85
CA LEU A 404 10.46 -1.23 -21.29
C LEU A 404 11.88 -1.73 -21.60
N LEU A 405 12.87 -1.21 -20.88
CA LEU A 405 14.27 -1.58 -21.03
C LEU A 405 14.55 -3.04 -20.64
N LEU A 406 13.88 -3.56 -19.61
CA LEU A 406 13.94 -4.98 -19.22
C LEU A 406 13.31 -5.88 -20.30
N LEU A 407 12.17 -5.48 -20.88
CA LEU A 407 11.52 -6.20 -21.98
C LEU A 407 12.40 -6.25 -23.22
N VAL A 408 12.98 -5.11 -23.61
CA VAL A 408 13.91 -5.04 -24.75
C VAL A 408 15.10 -5.98 -24.54
N ILE A 409 15.67 -6.01 -23.34
CA ILE A 409 16.76 -6.93 -22.99
C ILE A 409 16.29 -8.39 -23.04
N GLY A 410 15.11 -8.69 -22.51
CA GLY A 410 14.52 -10.02 -22.57
C GLY A 410 14.42 -10.53 -24.00
N VAL A 411 13.92 -9.70 -24.92
CA VAL A 411 13.86 -10.00 -26.36
C VAL A 411 15.25 -10.19 -26.96
N LEU A 412 16.22 -9.33 -26.64
CA LEU A 412 17.59 -9.45 -27.14
C LEU A 412 18.26 -10.73 -26.67
N TRP A 413 18.08 -11.12 -25.41
CA TRP A 413 18.58 -12.39 -24.89
C TRP A 413 17.87 -13.60 -25.49
N LEU A 414 16.57 -13.51 -25.75
CA LEU A 414 15.82 -14.55 -26.47
C LEU A 414 16.38 -14.73 -27.89
N ILE A 415 16.66 -13.64 -28.61
CA ILE A 415 17.30 -13.69 -29.94
C ILE A 415 18.68 -14.36 -29.85
N VAL A 416 19.48 -14.02 -28.83
CA VAL A 416 20.77 -14.67 -28.57
C VAL A 416 20.60 -16.17 -28.34
N PHE A 417 19.62 -16.55 -27.54
CA PHE A 417 19.33 -17.93 -27.19
C PHE A 417 18.89 -18.74 -28.42
N VAL A 418 17.94 -18.23 -29.21
CA VAL A 418 17.47 -18.84 -30.46
C VAL A 418 18.61 -18.97 -31.46
N ARG A 419 19.41 -17.92 -31.68
CA ARG A 419 20.58 -17.97 -32.58
C ARG A 419 21.62 -18.99 -32.11
N LYS A 420 21.81 -19.15 -30.80
CA LYS A 420 22.72 -20.14 -30.22
C LYS A 420 22.20 -21.57 -30.43
N ILE A 421 20.91 -21.81 -30.24
CA ILE A 421 20.27 -23.10 -30.53
C ILE A 421 20.35 -23.42 -32.01
N TRP A 422 19.96 -22.49 -32.88
CA TRP A 422 19.99 -22.65 -34.33
C TRP A 422 21.40 -22.94 -34.83
N ALA A 423 22.40 -22.20 -34.36
CA ALA A 423 23.80 -22.45 -34.71
C ALA A 423 24.25 -23.84 -34.25
N ARG A 424 23.88 -24.27 -33.02
CA ARG A 424 24.17 -25.61 -32.52
C ARG A 424 23.52 -26.70 -33.37
N ALA A 425 22.27 -26.51 -33.78
CA ALA A 425 21.54 -27.44 -34.66
C ALA A 425 22.22 -27.57 -36.04
N HIS A 426 22.78 -26.48 -36.56
CA HIS A 426 23.49 -26.45 -37.85
C HIS A 426 25.01 -26.67 -37.71
N ARG A 427 25.50 -27.17 -36.57
CA ARG A 427 26.93 -27.40 -36.27
C ARG A 427 27.83 -26.16 -36.50
N ARG A 428 27.27 -24.96 -36.36
CA ARG A 428 27.97 -23.67 -36.44
C ARG A 428 28.22 -23.10 -35.04
N ARG A 429 29.27 -22.28 -34.90
CA ARG A 429 29.57 -21.57 -33.66
C ARG A 429 28.96 -20.17 -33.68
N TYR A 430 28.00 -19.88 -32.80
CA TYR A 430 27.49 -18.52 -32.60
C TYR A 430 28.42 -17.75 -31.66
N VAL A 431 28.82 -16.53 -32.07
CA VAL A 431 29.70 -15.65 -31.28
C VAL A 431 29.09 -14.25 -31.23
N LEU A 432 28.75 -13.78 -30.03
CA LEU A 432 28.22 -12.43 -29.81
C LEU A 432 29.29 -11.35 -30.07
N GLY A 433 30.57 -11.72 -30.02
CA GLY A 433 31.69 -10.84 -30.31
C GLY A 433 32.09 -9.90 -29.17
N LEU A 434 31.47 -10.01 -27.99
CA LEU A 434 31.92 -9.28 -26.80
C LEU A 434 33.32 -9.72 -26.39
N ARG A 435 34.18 -8.76 -26.06
CA ARG A 435 35.47 -9.08 -25.45
C ARG A 435 35.25 -9.79 -24.10
N PRO A 436 36.04 -10.82 -23.75
CA PRO A 436 35.83 -11.62 -22.54
C PRO A 436 35.72 -10.78 -21.26
N VAL A 437 36.53 -9.72 -21.17
CA VAL A 437 36.58 -8.79 -20.04
C VAL A 437 35.26 -8.05 -19.83
N PHE A 438 34.63 -7.55 -20.90
CA PHE A 438 33.33 -6.87 -20.84
C PHE A 438 32.16 -7.86 -20.75
N LYS A 439 32.29 -9.04 -21.37
CA LYS A 439 31.29 -10.11 -21.26
C LYS A 439 31.12 -10.56 -19.80
N ASN A 440 32.21 -10.85 -19.11
CA ASN A 440 32.15 -11.32 -17.71
C ASN A 440 31.63 -10.22 -16.80
N ALA A 441 32.11 -8.98 -16.98
CA ALA A 441 31.61 -7.85 -16.20
C ALA A 441 30.11 -7.60 -16.40
N LEU A 442 29.63 -7.66 -17.66
CA LEU A 442 28.21 -7.48 -17.97
C LEU A 442 27.33 -8.59 -17.38
N ILE A 443 27.77 -9.86 -17.47
CA ILE A 443 27.03 -10.99 -16.88
C ILE A 443 26.98 -10.85 -15.36
N THR A 444 28.12 -10.57 -14.71
CA THR A 444 28.17 -10.41 -13.25
C THR A 444 27.29 -9.26 -12.79
N LEU A 445 27.35 -8.09 -13.45
CA LEU A 445 26.50 -6.94 -13.13
C LEU A 445 25.03 -7.26 -13.35
N ALA A 446 24.67 -7.89 -14.47
CA ALA A 446 23.29 -8.23 -14.77
C ALA A 446 22.72 -9.24 -13.75
N VAL A 447 23.46 -10.31 -13.46
CA VAL A 447 23.04 -11.32 -12.49
C VAL A 447 22.95 -10.73 -11.09
N ALA A 448 23.94 -9.96 -10.65
CA ALA A 448 23.91 -9.32 -9.33
C ALA A 448 22.73 -8.36 -9.19
N THR A 449 22.58 -7.43 -10.15
CA THR A 449 21.49 -6.43 -10.11
C THR A 449 20.11 -7.09 -10.18
N MET A 450 19.94 -8.15 -10.98
CA MET A 450 18.68 -8.89 -11.05
C MET A 450 18.41 -9.75 -9.83
N ALA A 451 19.43 -10.38 -9.24
CA ALA A 451 19.29 -11.09 -7.97
C ALA A 451 18.88 -10.13 -6.86
N THR A 452 19.47 -8.93 -6.81
CA THR A 452 19.09 -7.85 -5.88
C THR A 452 17.64 -7.40 -6.12
N PHE A 453 17.22 -7.26 -7.37
CA PHE A 453 15.85 -6.87 -7.71
C PHE A 453 14.83 -7.91 -7.28
N VAL A 454 15.13 -9.19 -7.48
CA VAL A 454 14.28 -10.29 -6.99
C VAL A 454 14.26 -10.34 -5.46
N LEU A 455 15.41 -10.15 -4.79
CA LEU A 455 15.48 -10.12 -3.33
C LEU A 455 14.69 -8.93 -2.75
N PHE A 456 14.77 -7.76 -3.37
CA PHE A 456 13.98 -6.59 -3.00
C PHE A 456 12.48 -6.86 -3.14
N GLY A 457 12.06 -7.45 -4.27
CA GLY A 457 10.66 -7.83 -4.48
C GLY A 457 10.18 -8.90 -3.48
N ALA A 458 11.02 -9.88 -3.15
CA ALA A 458 10.71 -10.91 -2.17
C ALA A 458 10.58 -10.33 -0.76
N GLY A 459 11.52 -9.48 -0.33
CA GLY A 459 11.48 -8.82 0.97
C GLY A 459 10.26 -7.91 1.10
N LEU A 460 9.96 -7.10 0.08
CA LEU A 460 8.74 -6.27 0.07
C LEU A 460 7.47 -7.12 0.08
N GLY A 461 7.43 -8.22 -0.69
CA GLY A 461 6.30 -9.14 -0.69
C GLY A 461 6.07 -9.80 0.66
N GLU A 462 7.14 -10.16 1.38
CA GLU A 462 7.05 -10.70 2.74
C GLU A 462 6.47 -9.65 3.69
N VAL A 463 6.94 -8.39 3.65
CA VAL A 463 6.37 -7.28 4.44
C VAL A 463 4.87 -7.13 4.20
N VAL A 464 4.44 -7.06 2.93
CA VAL A 464 3.01 -6.95 2.57
C VAL A 464 2.20 -8.13 3.15
N MET A 465 2.72 -9.36 3.06
CA MET A 465 2.05 -10.52 3.65
C MET A 465 2.00 -10.49 5.17
N GLY A 466 3.02 -9.93 5.83
CA GLY A 466 3.02 -9.73 7.28
C GLY A 466 1.91 -8.77 7.70
N VAL A 467 1.79 -7.64 7.00
CA VAL A 467 0.76 -6.61 7.25
C VAL A 467 -0.65 -7.19 7.07
N VAL A 468 -0.88 -7.94 5.99
CA VAL A 468 -2.19 -8.62 5.77
C VAL A 468 -2.54 -9.57 6.93
N LYS A 469 -1.55 -10.27 7.51
CA LYS A 469 -1.81 -11.15 8.66
C LYS A 469 -2.14 -10.37 9.93
N LEU A 470 -1.50 -9.22 10.17
CA LEU A 470 -1.82 -8.36 11.32
C LEU A 470 -3.21 -7.75 11.19
N ALA A 471 -3.56 -7.29 9.98
CA ALA A 471 -4.88 -6.77 9.66
C ALA A 471 -6.00 -7.78 9.98
N TRP A 472 -5.76 -9.08 9.81
CA TRP A 472 -6.72 -10.13 10.19
C TRP A 472 -6.66 -10.56 11.66
N GLY A 473 -5.96 -9.82 12.53
CA GLY A 473 -5.85 -10.13 13.96
C GLY A 473 -4.82 -11.21 14.31
N GLY A 474 -3.94 -11.58 13.36
CA GLY A 474 -2.79 -12.44 13.61
C GLY A 474 -1.74 -11.77 14.51
N ALA A 475 -0.94 -12.58 15.20
CA ALA A 475 0.18 -12.07 15.98
C ALA A 475 1.39 -11.73 15.08
N PRO A 476 2.20 -10.73 15.43
CA PRO A 476 3.47 -10.47 14.76
C PRO A 476 4.36 -11.72 14.73
N ALA A 477 5.15 -11.88 13.67
CA ALA A 477 6.12 -12.97 13.59
C ALA A 477 7.20 -12.79 14.66
N GLU A 478 7.51 -13.85 15.42
CA GLU A 478 8.58 -13.82 16.44
C GLU A 478 9.96 -13.47 15.87
N ASN A 479 10.18 -13.79 14.58
CA ASN A 479 11.39 -13.42 13.85
C ASN A 479 11.00 -12.79 12.50
N PRO A 480 11.28 -11.49 12.29
CA PRO A 480 10.88 -10.77 11.07
C PRO A 480 11.61 -11.24 9.79
N GLY A 481 12.58 -12.15 9.91
CA GLY A 481 13.15 -12.86 8.77
C GLY A 481 13.64 -11.92 7.67
N MET A 482 13.19 -12.16 6.43
CA MET A 482 13.63 -11.40 5.26
C MET A 482 13.22 -9.93 5.33
N MET A 483 12.11 -9.60 5.99
CA MET A 483 11.60 -8.23 6.12
C MET A 483 12.61 -7.28 6.79
N TYR A 484 13.46 -7.82 7.65
CA TYR A 484 14.50 -7.05 8.34
C TYR A 484 15.85 -7.13 7.60
N TRP A 485 16.42 -8.32 7.41
CA TRP A 485 17.81 -8.45 6.95
C TRP A 485 18.01 -8.17 5.46
N SER A 486 16.96 -8.33 4.63
CA SER A 486 17.12 -8.16 3.18
C SER A 486 17.49 -6.73 2.80
N TRP A 487 16.97 -5.72 3.52
CA TRP A 487 17.27 -4.32 3.24
C TRP A 487 18.77 -3.99 3.33
N PRO A 488 19.46 -4.17 4.47
CA PRO A 488 20.89 -3.88 4.55
C PRO A 488 21.73 -4.76 3.61
N VAL A 489 21.30 -6.00 3.34
CA VAL A 489 21.97 -6.85 2.34
C VAL A 489 21.85 -6.26 0.94
N ILE A 490 20.67 -5.80 0.54
CA ILE A 490 20.45 -5.11 -0.74
C ILE A 490 21.32 -3.85 -0.82
N GLN A 491 21.40 -3.06 0.25
CA GLN A 491 22.24 -1.86 0.32
C GLN A 491 23.72 -2.18 0.09
N MET A 492 24.26 -3.20 0.78
CA MET A 492 25.64 -3.66 0.58
C MET A 492 25.88 -4.15 -0.84
N VAL A 493 24.95 -4.94 -1.41
CA VAL A 493 25.08 -5.42 -2.79
C VAL A 493 25.01 -4.24 -3.77
N CYS A 494 24.18 -3.23 -3.54
CA CYS A 494 24.13 -2.01 -4.35
C CYS A 494 25.48 -1.31 -4.39
N VAL A 495 26.17 -1.15 -3.25
CA VAL A 495 27.54 -0.60 -3.20
C VAL A 495 28.52 -1.42 -4.05
N VAL A 496 28.48 -2.75 -3.93
CA VAL A 496 29.33 -3.66 -4.72
C VAL A 496 29.01 -3.56 -6.21
N VAL A 497 27.74 -3.44 -6.59
CA VAL A 497 27.32 -3.27 -7.98
C VAL A 497 27.78 -1.93 -8.54
N VAL A 498 27.67 -0.84 -7.79
CA VAL A 498 28.19 0.49 -8.18
C VAL A 498 29.72 0.45 -8.32
N TRP A 499 30.42 -0.27 -7.45
CA TRP A 499 31.86 -0.52 -7.60
C TRP A 499 32.19 -1.31 -8.88
N ALA A 500 31.41 -2.35 -9.19
CA ALA A 500 31.59 -3.09 -10.42
C ALA A 500 31.32 -2.21 -11.66
N TRP A 501 30.37 -1.28 -11.60
CA TRP A 501 30.13 -0.26 -12.62
C TRP A 501 31.33 0.65 -12.82
N SER A 502 31.95 1.15 -11.75
CA SER A 502 33.13 2.01 -11.84
C SER A 502 34.29 1.31 -12.57
N ARG A 503 34.44 0.00 -12.35
CA ARG A 503 35.43 -0.84 -13.04
C ARG A 503 35.12 -1.03 -14.51
N VAL A 504 33.84 -1.11 -14.90
CA VAL A 504 33.43 -1.16 -16.32
C VAL A 504 33.76 0.15 -17.01
N PHE A 505 33.40 1.30 -16.43
CA PHE A 505 33.73 2.62 -16.98
C PHE A 505 35.23 2.85 -17.06
N MET A 506 35.98 2.53 -16.00
CA MET A 506 37.44 2.61 -16.01
C MET A 506 38.05 1.78 -17.14
N ARG A 507 37.55 0.55 -17.37
CA ARG A 507 38.02 -0.30 -18.48
C ARG A 507 37.69 0.29 -19.86
N LEU A 508 36.54 0.96 -20.01
CA LEU A 508 36.21 1.69 -21.23
C LEU A 508 37.22 2.84 -21.46
N ILE A 509 37.58 3.57 -20.41
CA ILE A 509 38.57 4.67 -20.47
C ILE A 509 39.98 4.14 -20.76
N GLU A 510 40.40 3.05 -20.11
CA GLU A 510 41.70 2.39 -20.36
C GLU A 510 41.80 1.96 -21.81
N GLU A 511 40.77 1.29 -22.34
CA GLU A 511 40.74 0.82 -23.71
C GLU A 511 40.70 1.99 -24.72
N ALA A 512 40.02 3.09 -24.39
CA ALA A 512 40.02 4.30 -25.20
C ALA A 512 41.39 5.01 -25.19
N THR A 513 42.04 5.07 -24.02
CA THR A 513 43.36 5.71 -23.84
C THR A 513 44.45 4.94 -24.56
N ASN A 514 44.47 3.61 -24.44
CA ASN A 514 45.44 2.75 -25.11
C ASN A 514 45.36 2.81 -26.64
N ARG A 515 44.27 3.36 -27.18
CA ARG A 515 44.03 3.53 -28.62
C ARG A 515 44.21 4.96 -29.13
N GLY A 516 44.63 5.88 -28.26
CA GLY A 516 44.85 7.28 -28.62
C GLY A 516 43.57 8.10 -28.84
N LEU A 517 42.42 7.65 -28.32
CA LEU A 517 41.17 8.43 -28.34
C LEU A 517 41.13 9.52 -27.27
N ALA A 518 41.84 9.30 -26.16
CA ALA A 518 41.95 10.26 -25.06
C ALA A 518 43.15 11.24 -25.23
N GLN A 519 43.84 11.19 -26.37
CA GLN A 519 44.93 12.13 -26.72
C GLN A 519 44.36 13.25 -27.60
N TRP A 520 44.76 14.50 -27.35
CA TRP A 520 44.39 15.63 -28.19
C TRP A 520 45.58 16.09 -29.05
N PRO A 521 45.46 16.17 -30.39
CA PRO A 521 44.30 15.81 -31.19
C PRO A 521 44.15 14.28 -31.35
N PRO A 522 42.92 13.75 -31.44
CA PRO A 522 42.68 12.32 -31.61
C PRO A 522 43.28 11.82 -32.93
N ARG A 523 43.89 10.63 -32.93
CA ARG A 523 44.50 10.04 -34.13
C ARG A 523 43.49 9.97 -35.29
N LYS A 524 43.85 10.49 -36.47
CA LYS A 524 43.00 10.50 -37.68
C LYS A 524 42.58 9.06 -38.06
N GLY A 525 41.29 8.85 -38.34
CA GLY A 525 40.74 7.58 -38.81
C GLY A 525 40.23 6.61 -37.73
N VAL A 526 40.49 6.87 -36.44
CA VAL A 526 40.13 5.96 -35.34
C VAL A 526 38.61 5.91 -35.08
N ILE A 527 37.90 7.05 -35.20
CA ILE A 527 36.44 7.12 -35.03
C ILE A 527 35.71 6.28 -36.10
N GLY A 528 36.16 6.36 -37.35
CA GLY A 528 35.63 5.54 -38.46
C GLY A 528 35.94 4.04 -38.33
N ALA A 529 37.10 3.67 -37.78
CA ALA A 529 37.49 2.28 -37.53
C ALA A 529 36.72 1.62 -36.36
N ILE A 530 36.26 2.41 -35.39
CA ILE A 530 35.44 1.95 -34.26
C ILE A 530 33.99 1.75 -34.69
N VAL A 531 33.40 2.69 -35.42
CA VAL A 531 32.02 2.57 -35.94
C VAL A 531 31.92 1.39 -36.92
N SER A 532 32.90 1.23 -37.81
CA SER A 532 32.96 0.13 -38.80
C SER A 532 33.28 -1.26 -38.22
N GLY A 533 33.78 -1.35 -36.98
CA GLY A 533 34.09 -2.63 -36.32
C GLY A 533 35.47 -3.22 -36.64
N ARG A 534 36.34 -2.49 -37.36
CA ARG A 534 37.72 -2.91 -37.67
C ARG A 534 38.64 -2.89 -36.44
N GLN A 535 38.35 -2.04 -35.45
CA GLN A 535 39.03 -2.01 -34.15
C GLN A 535 38.01 -1.92 -33.01
N PRO A 536 37.32 -3.02 -32.64
CA PRO A 536 36.25 -2.96 -31.65
C PRO A 536 36.79 -2.70 -30.24
N VAL A 537 36.30 -1.66 -29.58
CA VAL A 537 36.57 -1.35 -28.15
C VAL A 537 35.83 -2.33 -27.25
N LEU A 538 34.59 -2.68 -27.61
CA LEU A 538 33.67 -3.40 -26.75
C LEU A 538 33.21 -4.75 -27.32
N ALA A 539 32.69 -4.75 -28.55
CA ALA A 539 32.29 -5.96 -29.27
C ALA A 539 32.64 -5.88 -30.75
N SER A 540 33.03 -7.00 -31.35
CA SER A 540 33.33 -7.11 -32.80
C SER A 540 32.08 -7.06 -33.68
N THR A 541 30.91 -7.38 -33.14
CA THR A 541 29.63 -7.33 -33.87
C THR A 541 28.84 -6.06 -33.51
N ARG A 542 28.06 -5.52 -34.45
CA ARG A 542 27.11 -4.43 -34.19
C ARG A 542 26.08 -4.85 -33.13
N PHE A 543 25.56 -6.07 -33.25
CA PHE A 543 24.58 -6.64 -32.32
C PHE A 543 25.14 -6.76 -30.89
N GLY A 544 26.40 -7.19 -30.72
CA GLY A 544 27.05 -7.25 -29.42
C GLY A 544 27.27 -5.89 -28.76
N ARG A 545 27.53 -4.83 -29.55
CA ARG A 545 27.61 -3.45 -29.04
C ARG A 545 26.26 -2.94 -28.56
N VAL A 546 25.22 -3.13 -29.35
CA VAL A 546 23.84 -2.74 -29.01
C VAL A 546 23.39 -3.47 -27.74
N MET A 547 23.58 -4.79 -27.69
CA MET A 547 23.21 -5.59 -26.53
C MET A 547 23.91 -5.11 -25.25
N PHE A 548 25.22 -4.83 -25.31
CA PHE A 548 25.94 -4.35 -24.14
C PHE A 548 25.40 -3.02 -23.63
N TRP A 549 25.19 -2.03 -24.52
CA TRP A 549 24.74 -0.71 -24.12
C TRP A 549 23.32 -0.73 -23.57
N ILE A 550 22.41 -1.47 -24.20
CA ILE A 550 21.06 -1.64 -23.68
C ILE A 550 21.13 -2.33 -22.32
N THR A 551 21.91 -3.42 -22.18
CA THR A 551 22.11 -4.10 -20.89
C THR A 551 22.67 -3.18 -19.82
N ALA A 552 23.65 -2.36 -20.17
CA ALA A 552 24.25 -1.41 -19.25
C ALA A 552 23.26 -0.35 -18.77
N VAL A 553 22.54 0.28 -19.72
CA VAL A 553 21.54 1.31 -19.42
C VAL A 553 20.43 0.74 -18.56
N THR A 554 19.91 -0.45 -18.86
CA THR A 554 18.85 -1.06 -18.05
C THR A 554 19.29 -1.35 -16.63
N MET A 555 20.50 -1.89 -16.42
CA MET A 555 21.00 -2.13 -15.07
C MET A 555 21.21 -0.82 -14.28
N LEU A 556 21.64 0.26 -14.94
CA LEU A 556 21.69 1.59 -14.32
C LEU A 556 20.29 2.12 -13.97
N TYR A 557 19.29 1.87 -14.83
CA TYR A 557 17.89 2.21 -14.53
C TYR A 557 17.34 1.44 -13.31
N VAL A 558 17.71 0.18 -13.15
CA VAL A 558 17.33 -0.61 -11.95
C VAL A 558 17.96 0.00 -10.70
N LEU A 559 19.23 0.44 -10.76
CA LEU A 559 19.86 1.16 -9.64
C LEU A 559 19.20 2.51 -9.36
N LEU A 560 18.73 3.22 -10.40
CA LEU A 560 17.97 4.46 -10.22
C LEU A 560 16.60 4.21 -9.58
N VAL A 561 15.94 3.10 -9.89
CA VAL A 561 14.71 2.67 -9.19
C VAL A 561 15.01 2.35 -7.73
N PHE A 562 16.09 1.63 -7.43
CA PHE A 562 16.53 1.43 -6.05
C PHE A 562 16.83 2.75 -5.34
N ALA A 563 17.46 3.70 -6.05
CA ALA A 563 17.69 5.04 -5.52
C ALA A 563 16.38 5.77 -5.23
N PHE A 564 15.40 5.75 -6.14
CA PHE A 564 14.08 6.33 -5.91
C PHE A 564 13.43 5.77 -4.63
N TRP A 565 13.52 4.46 -4.40
CA TRP A 565 12.93 3.82 -3.22
C TRP A 565 13.76 3.95 -1.95
N GLY A 566 14.92 4.64 -1.99
CA GLY A 566 15.70 4.97 -0.80
C GLY A 566 16.80 3.97 -0.43
N LEU A 567 17.14 3.00 -1.29
CA LEU A 567 18.18 2.00 -0.99
C LEU A 567 19.61 2.57 -0.90
N PHE A 568 19.82 3.86 -1.19
CA PHE A 568 21.10 4.54 -1.00
C PHE A 568 21.08 5.55 0.17
N ILE A 569 20.09 5.45 1.06
CA ILE A 569 20.09 6.12 2.37
C ILE A 569 20.65 5.12 3.37
N TYR A 570 21.90 5.33 3.80
CA TYR A 570 22.64 4.43 4.68
C TYR A 570 22.58 4.84 6.14
#